data_AF-A0A1I7UH32-F1
#
_entry.id   AF-A0A1I7UH32-F1
#
_cell.length_a   1.000
_cell.length_b   1.000
_cell.length_c   1.000
_cell.angle_alpha   90.00
_cell.angle_beta   90.00
_cell.angle_gamma   90.00
#
_symmetry.space_group_name_H-M   'P 1'
#
loop_
_entity.id
_entity.type
_entity.pdbx_description
1 polymer ?
#
loop_
_entity_poly.entity_id
_entity_poly.type
_entity_poly.pdbx_seq_one_letter_code
_entity_poly.pdbx_strand_id
1 'polypeptide(L)'
;MSSTPAHLVRSSNNTITYALYRTIFFVAKAFRGEHSQRFYPSDLRQDSEVLMDIRKRISELEDIVKAEGLKTKAKVEKMSNEGKAFEIDLVLFDFHYFLFGIVEKAREEGMEMKKRFDEGMKAVEDRKEAENSDKIEDLTLKMTKMKVEMENKMQDMFQELNKKIEKVQEESKKEDELYLYEERINEMEIELADKDEQLKELKKESEEWYKKESELIWRMEKKDEEKKRLSRNLQEFQAFHVKDEKKKRQIEKGLRDELVNSEEEVKRVLARMEVMEECFENIFREMAEKQKEVENELVGVKKELEEAKKERSKEEESGDSSFDQLEEHED
;
A
#
# COMPACT_ATOMS: atom_id res chain seq x y z
N MET A 1 -67.40 101.40 -87.95
CA MET A 1 -66.62 100.16 -87.69
C MET A 1 -67.61 99.07 -87.32
N SER A 2 -67.86 98.13 -88.23
CA SER A 2 -68.80 97.03 -88.02
C SER A 2 -68.07 95.88 -87.33
N SER A 3 -68.16 95.82 -86.01
CA SER A 3 -67.73 94.67 -85.21
C SER A 3 -68.82 93.61 -85.23
N THR A 4 -68.99 92.93 -86.36
CA THR A 4 -69.72 91.66 -86.39
C THR A 4 -68.87 90.61 -85.68
N PRO A 5 -69.36 89.96 -84.61
CA PRO A 5 -68.64 88.88 -83.96
C PRO A 5 -68.38 87.79 -84.99
N ALA A 6 -67.13 87.35 -85.14
CA ALA A 6 -66.84 86.11 -85.84
C ALA A 6 -67.49 84.99 -85.02
N HIS A 7 -68.70 84.58 -85.40
CA HIS A 7 -69.29 83.34 -84.91
C HIS A 7 -68.32 82.24 -85.32
N LEU A 8 -67.56 81.73 -84.36
CA LEU A 8 -66.78 80.51 -84.52
C LEU A 8 -67.81 79.41 -84.75
N VAL A 9 -68.17 79.16 -86.02
CA VAL A 9 -69.04 78.05 -86.42
C VAL A 9 -68.23 76.79 -86.16
N ARG A 10 -68.22 76.35 -84.90
CA ARG A 10 -67.75 75.00 -84.55
C ARG A 10 -68.68 74.05 -85.27
N SER A 11 -68.15 73.36 -86.27
CA SER A 11 -68.86 72.30 -86.96
C SER A 11 -69.46 71.34 -85.94
N SER A 12 -70.79 71.24 -85.93
CA SER A 12 -71.55 70.38 -85.01
C SER A 12 -71.08 68.92 -85.06
N ASN A 13 -70.59 68.47 -86.22
CA ASN A 13 -69.98 67.16 -86.41
C ASN A 13 -68.71 66.95 -85.56
N ASN A 14 -67.88 67.98 -85.38
CA ASN A 14 -66.70 67.90 -84.52
C ASN A 14 -67.09 67.83 -83.05
N THR A 15 -68.15 68.56 -82.64
CA THR A 15 -68.66 68.54 -81.28
C THR A 15 -69.20 67.15 -80.90
N ILE A 16 -70.02 66.55 -81.76
CA ILE A 16 -70.56 65.19 -81.55
C ILE A 16 -69.42 64.17 -81.49
N THR A 17 -68.49 64.21 -82.44
CA THR A 17 -67.35 63.28 -82.49
C THR A 17 -66.46 63.39 -81.24
N TYR A 18 -66.16 64.61 -80.81
CA TYR A 18 -65.39 64.84 -79.58
C TYR A 18 -66.12 64.30 -78.35
N ALA A 19 -67.43 64.54 -78.25
CA ALA A 19 -68.24 64.05 -77.15
C ALA A 19 -68.29 62.52 -77.10
N LEU A 20 -68.42 61.85 -78.26
CA LEU A 20 -68.36 60.39 -78.36
C LEU A 20 -67.05 59.82 -77.81
N TYR A 21 -65.91 60.29 -78.33
CA TYR A 21 -64.59 59.80 -77.88
C TYR A 21 -64.36 60.06 -76.39
N ARG A 22 -64.78 61.25 -75.91
CA ARG A 22 -64.66 61.61 -74.51
C ARG A 22 -65.52 60.70 -73.63
N THR A 23 -66.73 60.37 -74.05
CA THR A 23 -67.62 59.45 -73.32
C THR A 23 -67.06 58.03 -73.30
N ILE A 24 -66.61 57.50 -74.44
CA ILE A 24 -66.00 56.16 -74.52
C ILE A 24 -64.78 56.07 -73.60
N PHE A 25 -63.95 57.12 -73.57
CA PHE A 25 -62.82 57.21 -72.64
C PHE A 25 -63.28 57.15 -71.17
N PHE A 26 -64.32 57.91 -70.80
CA PHE A 26 -64.84 57.88 -69.42
C PHE A 26 -65.50 56.56 -69.05
N VAL A 27 -66.19 55.90 -69.99
CA VAL A 27 -66.74 54.55 -69.79
C VAL A 27 -65.59 53.57 -69.51
N ALA A 28 -64.53 53.58 -70.32
CA ALA A 28 -63.38 52.71 -70.09
C ALA A 28 -62.69 52.99 -68.74
N LYS A 29 -62.58 54.27 -68.36
CA LYS A 29 -62.04 54.70 -67.06
C LYS A 29 -62.92 54.24 -65.89
N ALA A 30 -64.25 54.28 -66.05
CA ALA A 30 -65.20 53.88 -65.03
C ALA A 30 -65.08 52.41 -64.62
N PHE A 31 -64.84 51.52 -65.59
CA PHE A 31 -64.61 50.10 -65.30
C PHE A 31 -63.19 49.81 -64.80
N ARG A 32 -62.16 50.48 -65.34
CA ARG A 32 -60.75 50.15 -65.03
C ARG A 32 -60.20 50.87 -63.80
N GLY A 33 -60.87 51.92 -63.35
CA GLY A 33 -60.34 52.88 -62.39
C GLY A 33 -59.43 53.91 -63.04
N GLU A 34 -58.95 54.87 -62.23
CA GLU A 34 -57.99 55.86 -62.72
C GLU A 34 -56.62 55.21 -62.98
N HIS A 35 -55.80 55.82 -63.83
CA HIS A 35 -54.48 55.26 -64.11
C HIS A 35 -53.60 55.15 -62.86
N SER A 36 -53.73 56.09 -61.93
CA SER A 36 -53.08 56.13 -60.61
C SER A 36 -53.71 55.18 -59.59
N GLN A 37 -54.97 54.78 -59.80
CA GLN A 37 -55.78 53.99 -58.88
C GLN A 37 -56.59 52.96 -59.66
N ARG A 38 -55.89 52.01 -60.29
CA ARG A 38 -56.55 50.93 -61.03
C ARG A 38 -57.32 50.07 -60.05
N PHE A 39 -58.52 49.65 -60.44
CA PHE A 39 -59.33 48.74 -59.64
C PHE A 39 -58.73 47.34 -59.58
N TYR A 40 -57.94 46.98 -60.61
CA TYR A 40 -57.45 45.64 -60.81
C TYR A 40 -55.92 45.66 -60.93
N PRO A 41 -55.22 44.67 -60.33
CA PRO A 41 -53.77 44.52 -60.46
C PRO A 41 -53.30 44.44 -61.92
N SER A 42 -52.13 45.01 -62.20
CA SER A 42 -51.56 45.06 -63.57
C SER A 42 -51.10 43.70 -64.09
N ASP A 43 -50.86 42.75 -63.19
CA ASP A 43 -50.37 41.40 -63.41
C ASP A 43 -51.50 40.37 -63.63
N LEU A 44 -52.77 40.80 -63.60
CA LEU A 44 -53.87 39.98 -64.07
C LEU A 44 -53.61 39.54 -65.50
N ARG A 45 -53.57 38.21 -65.71
CA ARG A 45 -53.42 37.62 -67.04
C ARG A 45 -54.49 38.21 -67.95
N GLN A 46 -54.12 38.54 -69.19
CA GLN A 46 -55.05 39.14 -70.15
C GLN A 46 -56.32 38.31 -70.38
N ASP A 47 -56.23 37.01 -70.12
CA ASP A 47 -57.33 36.04 -70.23
C ASP A 47 -58.08 35.80 -68.91
N SER A 48 -57.87 36.66 -67.90
CA SER A 48 -58.68 36.62 -66.68
C SER A 48 -60.14 36.89 -67.05
N GLU A 49 -61.05 36.04 -66.56
CA GLU A 49 -62.49 36.14 -66.74
C GLU A 49 -63.00 37.56 -66.43
N VAL A 50 -62.46 38.17 -65.37
CA VAL A 50 -62.75 39.56 -64.95
C VAL A 50 -62.38 40.59 -66.02
N LEU A 51 -61.23 40.43 -66.69
CA LEU A 51 -60.81 41.36 -67.74
C LEU A 51 -61.62 41.16 -69.02
N MET A 52 -62.07 39.93 -69.32
CA MET A 52 -62.97 39.66 -70.44
C MET A 52 -64.33 40.32 -70.23
N ASP A 53 -64.90 40.20 -69.03
CA ASP A 53 -66.18 40.81 -68.67
C ASP A 53 -66.14 42.34 -68.75
N ILE A 54 -65.07 42.95 -68.22
CA ILE A 54 -64.84 44.40 -68.32
C ILE A 54 -64.78 44.85 -69.78
N ARG A 55 -64.00 44.14 -70.62
CA ARG A 55 -63.88 44.49 -72.05
C ARG A 55 -65.23 44.40 -72.75
N LYS A 56 -65.96 43.30 -72.53
CA LYS A 56 -67.29 43.09 -73.10
C LYS A 56 -68.22 44.23 -72.73
N ARG A 57 -68.26 44.64 -71.45
CA ARG A 57 -69.17 45.68 -71.01
C ARG A 57 -68.82 47.07 -71.54
N ILE A 58 -67.52 47.40 -71.62
CA ILE A 58 -67.06 48.64 -72.27
C ILE A 58 -67.52 48.66 -73.73
N SER A 59 -67.35 47.56 -74.47
CA SER A 59 -67.75 47.46 -75.88
C SER A 59 -69.26 47.65 -76.07
N GLU A 60 -70.09 47.02 -75.22
CA GLU A 60 -71.56 47.19 -75.27
C GLU A 60 -71.99 48.66 -75.10
N LEU A 61 -71.40 49.37 -74.14
CA LEU A 61 -71.70 50.79 -73.92
C LEU A 61 -71.12 51.69 -75.01
N GLU A 62 -69.96 51.35 -75.55
CA GLU A 62 -69.35 52.04 -76.69
C GLU A 62 -70.26 51.97 -77.93
N ASP A 63 -70.86 50.80 -78.20
CA ASP A 63 -71.78 50.62 -79.32
C ASP A 63 -73.05 51.46 -79.16
N ILE A 64 -73.60 51.52 -77.94
CA ILE A 64 -74.75 52.38 -77.61
C ILE A 64 -74.43 53.86 -77.86
N VAL A 65 -73.26 54.30 -77.39
CA VAL A 65 -72.78 55.69 -77.56
C VAL A 65 -72.60 56.03 -79.04
N LYS A 66 -71.96 55.16 -79.82
CA LYS A 66 -71.78 55.36 -81.27
C LYS A 66 -73.10 55.40 -82.01
N ALA A 67 -74.03 54.50 -81.69
CA ALA A 67 -75.35 54.46 -82.33
C ALA A 67 -76.14 55.76 -82.09
N GLU A 68 -76.13 56.28 -80.86
CA GLU A 68 -76.80 57.54 -80.55
C GLU A 68 -76.10 58.75 -81.17
N GLY A 69 -74.76 58.72 -81.25
CA GLY A 69 -73.99 59.72 -81.98
C GLY A 69 -74.36 59.81 -83.46
N LEU A 70 -74.52 58.67 -84.13
CA LEU A 70 -74.93 58.63 -85.54
C LEU A 70 -76.34 59.18 -85.74
N LYS A 71 -77.29 58.83 -84.86
CA LYS A 71 -78.67 59.38 -84.90
C LYS A 71 -78.68 60.89 -84.69
N THR A 72 -77.94 61.36 -83.69
CA THR A 72 -77.83 62.79 -83.36
C THR A 72 -77.21 63.55 -84.53
N LYS A 73 -76.15 63.00 -85.13
CA LYS A 73 -75.49 63.58 -86.31
C LYS A 73 -76.46 63.75 -87.47
N ALA A 74 -77.22 62.71 -87.81
CA ALA A 74 -78.22 62.77 -88.87
C ALA A 74 -79.33 63.81 -88.58
N LYS A 75 -79.76 63.92 -87.31
CA LYS A 75 -80.77 64.90 -86.88
C LYS A 75 -80.24 66.35 -86.99
N VAL A 76 -79.00 66.58 -86.57
CA VAL A 76 -78.35 67.89 -86.64
C VAL A 76 -78.08 68.31 -88.08
N GLU A 77 -77.61 67.40 -88.95
CA GLU A 77 -77.40 67.69 -90.38
C GLU A 77 -78.72 68.07 -91.06
N LYS A 78 -79.81 67.35 -90.76
CA LYS A 78 -81.15 67.69 -91.26
C LYS A 78 -81.59 69.09 -90.79
N MET A 79 -81.48 69.39 -89.50
CA MET A 79 -81.86 70.71 -88.95
C MET A 79 -80.99 71.86 -89.48
N SER A 80 -79.70 71.59 -89.72
CA SER A 80 -78.78 72.57 -90.31
C SER A 80 -79.20 72.93 -91.73
N ASN A 81 -79.61 71.95 -92.54
CA ASN A 81 -80.10 72.17 -93.90
C ASN A 81 -81.45 72.92 -93.91
N GLU A 82 -82.26 72.76 -92.87
CA GLU A 82 -83.53 73.48 -92.68
C GLU A 82 -83.35 74.90 -92.09
N GLY A 83 -82.12 75.33 -91.76
CA GLY A 83 -81.85 76.65 -91.19
C GLY A 83 -82.26 76.83 -89.72
N LYS A 84 -82.55 75.73 -89.01
CA LYS A 84 -83.07 75.73 -87.63
C LYS A 84 -81.95 75.72 -86.59
N ALA A 85 -81.11 76.75 -86.60
CA ALA A 85 -79.93 76.80 -85.74
C ALA A 85 -80.24 76.64 -84.24
N PHE A 86 -81.33 77.23 -83.74
CA PHE A 86 -81.71 77.15 -82.33
C PHE A 86 -82.12 75.72 -81.88
N GLU A 87 -82.73 74.92 -82.76
CA GLU A 87 -83.14 73.55 -82.43
C GLU A 87 -81.94 72.59 -82.35
N ILE A 88 -80.83 72.90 -83.03
CA ILE A 88 -79.60 72.11 -83.00
C ILE A 88 -79.01 72.09 -81.57
N ASP A 89 -79.01 73.22 -80.88
CA ASP A 89 -78.46 73.31 -79.52
C ASP A 89 -79.26 72.46 -78.52
N LEU A 90 -80.59 72.39 -78.67
CA LEU A 90 -81.44 71.51 -77.87
C LEU A 90 -81.13 70.03 -78.13
N VAL A 91 -80.94 69.64 -79.39
CA VAL A 91 -80.56 68.27 -79.75
C VAL A 91 -79.19 67.89 -79.21
N LEU A 92 -78.23 68.82 -79.27
CA LEU A 92 -76.89 68.61 -78.70
C LEU A 92 -76.93 68.55 -77.18
N PHE A 93 -77.79 69.34 -76.52
CA PHE A 93 -78.00 69.27 -75.08
C PHE A 93 -78.56 67.90 -74.65
N ASP A 94 -79.61 67.41 -75.31
CA ASP A 94 -80.18 66.09 -75.04
C ASP A 94 -79.16 64.98 -75.26
N PHE A 95 -78.36 65.08 -76.33
CA PHE A 95 -77.28 64.15 -76.61
C PHE A 95 -76.20 64.16 -75.52
N HIS A 96 -75.79 65.34 -75.05
CA HIS A 96 -74.85 65.45 -73.93
C HIS A 96 -75.41 64.85 -72.64
N TYR A 97 -76.70 65.05 -72.36
CA TYR A 97 -77.37 64.45 -71.21
C TYR A 97 -77.42 62.92 -71.32
N PHE A 98 -77.72 62.39 -72.50
CA PHE A 98 -77.66 60.95 -72.78
C PHE A 98 -76.25 60.39 -72.53
N LEU A 99 -75.23 61.05 -73.08
CA LEU A 99 -73.84 60.64 -72.91
C LEU A 99 -73.40 60.64 -71.44
N PHE A 100 -73.85 61.63 -70.66
CA PHE A 100 -73.61 61.69 -69.23
C PHE A 100 -74.26 60.50 -68.51
N GLY A 101 -75.51 60.16 -68.86
CA GLY A 101 -76.20 58.99 -68.32
C GLY A 101 -75.47 57.67 -68.58
N ILE A 102 -74.83 57.51 -69.75
CA ILE A 102 -74.00 56.32 -70.04
C ILE A 102 -72.76 56.27 -69.15
N VAL A 103 -72.09 57.41 -68.90
CA VAL A 103 -70.90 57.45 -68.03
C VAL A 103 -71.26 57.11 -66.59
N GLU A 104 -72.36 57.64 -66.05
CA GLU A 104 -72.80 57.31 -64.69
C GLU A 104 -73.16 55.83 -64.56
N LYS A 105 -73.88 55.27 -65.55
CA LYS A 105 -74.16 53.83 -65.59
C LYS A 105 -72.88 52.99 -65.60
N ALA A 106 -71.89 53.36 -66.42
CA ALA A 106 -70.60 52.69 -66.46
C ALA A 106 -69.86 52.76 -65.11
N ARG A 107 -70.00 53.87 -64.39
CA ARG A 107 -69.38 54.09 -63.08
C ARG A 107 -70.00 53.21 -62.00
N GLU A 108 -71.32 53.10 -61.98
CA GLU A 108 -72.03 52.21 -61.06
C GLU A 108 -71.63 50.74 -61.30
N GLU A 109 -71.68 50.29 -62.55
CA GLU A 109 -71.33 48.91 -62.92
C GLU A 109 -69.85 48.60 -62.68
N GLY A 110 -68.96 49.53 -63.00
CA GLY A 110 -67.52 49.38 -62.76
C GLY A 110 -67.17 49.25 -61.28
N MET A 111 -67.84 50.02 -60.41
CA MET A 111 -67.67 49.93 -58.95
C MET A 111 -68.21 48.61 -58.38
N GLU A 112 -69.34 48.12 -58.90
CA GLU A 112 -69.91 46.84 -58.48
C GLU A 112 -68.99 45.66 -58.83
N MET A 113 -68.43 45.65 -60.05
CA MET A 113 -67.47 44.63 -60.46
C MET A 113 -66.22 44.62 -59.58
N LYS A 114 -65.70 45.81 -59.22
CA LYS A 114 -64.55 45.92 -58.30
C LYS A 114 -64.86 45.28 -56.95
N LYS A 115 -66.03 45.59 -56.38
CA LYS A 115 -66.43 45.06 -55.07
C LYS A 115 -66.45 43.52 -55.07
N ARG A 116 -67.03 42.91 -56.10
CA ARG A 116 -67.06 41.44 -56.24
C ARG A 116 -65.66 40.84 -56.35
N PHE A 117 -64.75 41.51 -57.03
CA PHE A 117 -63.35 41.08 -57.13
C PHE A 117 -62.63 41.12 -55.78
N ASP A 118 -62.77 42.22 -55.03
CA ASP A 118 -62.14 42.39 -53.71
C ASP A 118 -62.64 41.34 -52.70
N GLU A 119 -63.94 41.01 -52.73
CA GLU A 119 -64.55 39.97 -51.89
C GLU A 119 -64.02 38.56 -52.24
N GLY A 120 -63.84 38.26 -53.53
CA GLY A 120 -63.27 36.99 -53.99
C GLY A 120 -61.82 36.79 -53.56
N MET A 121 -61.01 37.85 -53.57
CA MET A 121 -59.60 37.78 -53.14
C MET A 121 -59.46 37.49 -51.65
N LYS A 122 -60.27 38.13 -50.79
CA LYS A 122 -60.26 37.86 -49.35
C LYS A 122 -60.61 36.41 -49.00
N ALA A 123 -61.61 35.84 -49.68
CA ALA A 123 -62.00 34.44 -49.46
C ALA A 123 -60.92 33.42 -49.85
N VAL A 124 -59.98 33.78 -50.74
CA VAL A 124 -58.84 32.93 -51.13
C VAL A 124 -57.71 33.01 -50.10
N GLU A 125 -57.49 34.18 -49.48
CA GLU A 125 -56.52 34.34 -48.38
C GLU A 125 -56.95 33.58 -47.13
N ASP A 126 -58.22 33.70 -46.71
CA ASP A 126 -58.75 33.01 -45.52
C ASP A 126 -58.68 31.47 -45.64
N ARG A 127 -58.76 30.92 -46.86
CA ARG A 127 -58.62 29.46 -47.10
C ARG A 127 -57.17 28.97 -47.00
N LYS A 128 -56.18 29.80 -47.31
CA LYS A 128 -54.76 29.42 -47.24
C LYS A 128 -54.22 29.39 -45.80
N GLU A 129 -54.82 30.15 -44.89
CA GLU A 129 -54.44 30.13 -43.47
C GLU A 129 -54.97 28.88 -42.74
N ALA A 130 -56.14 28.39 -43.11
CA ALA A 130 -56.74 27.19 -42.49
C ALA A 130 -55.97 25.88 -42.82
N GLU A 131 -55.45 25.71 -44.04
CA GLU A 131 -54.71 24.49 -44.45
C GLU A 131 -53.31 24.35 -43.83
N ASN A 132 -52.74 25.43 -43.28
CA ASN A 132 -51.42 25.40 -42.64
C ASN A 132 -51.47 25.07 -41.15
N SER A 133 -52.61 25.20 -40.48
CA SER A 133 -52.78 24.90 -39.04
C SER A 133 -52.67 23.40 -38.76
N ASP A 134 -53.36 22.57 -39.54
CA ASP A 134 -53.47 21.12 -39.27
C ASP A 134 -52.16 20.35 -39.52
N LYS A 135 -51.28 20.86 -40.39
CA LYS A 135 -49.97 20.23 -40.66
C LYS A 135 -48.93 20.51 -39.57
N ILE A 136 -49.07 21.60 -38.83
CA ILE A 136 -48.14 21.97 -37.76
C ILE A 136 -48.39 21.11 -36.51
N GLU A 137 -49.65 20.77 -36.23
CA GLU A 137 -50.02 19.98 -35.05
C GLU A 137 -49.52 18.52 -35.13
N ASP A 138 -49.66 17.84 -36.27
CA ASP A 138 -49.15 16.46 -36.46
C ASP A 138 -47.61 16.39 -36.37
N LEU A 139 -46.91 17.42 -36.87
CA LEU A 139 -45.45 17.49 -36.83
C LEU A 139 -44.94 17.72 -35.41
N THR A 140 -45.67 18.51 -34.61
CA THR A 140 -45.37 18.78 -33.20
C THR A 140 -45.51 17.51 -32.35
N LEU A 141 -46.55 16.70 -32.61
CA LEU A 141 -46.79 15.43 -31.91
C LEU A 141 -45.69 14.39 -32.19
N LYS A 142 -45.23 14.28 -33.44
CA LYS A 142 -44.13 13.39 -33.83
C LYS A 142 -42.81 13.80 -33.18
N MET A 143 -42.50 15.11 -33.14
CA MET A 143 -41.30 15.61 -32.48
C MET A 143 -41.32 15.36 -30.97
N THR A 144 -42.45 15.52 -30.30
CA THR A 144 -42.55 15.21 -28.86
C THR A 144 -42.38 13.73 -28.57
N LYS A 145 -43.00 12.84 -29.38
CA LYS A 145 -42.82 11.40 -29.22
C LYS A 145 -41.37 10.96 -29.43
N MET A 146 -40.71 11.48 -30.47
CA MET A 146 -39.27 11.22 -30.69
C MET A 146 -38.39 11.75 -29.56
N LYS A 147 -38.70 12.94 -29.03
CA LYS A 147 -37.95 13.52 -27.91
C LYS A 147 -38.01 12.63 -26.68
N VAL A 148 -39.19 12.15 -26.31
CA VAL A 148 -39.38 11.24 -25.16
C VAL A 148 -38.65 9.91 -25.39
N GLU A 149 -38.72 9.33 -26.58
CA GLU A 149 -37.97 8.10 -26.89
C GLU A 149 -36.44 8.30 -26.84
N MET A 150 -35.94 9.46 -27.28
CA MET A 150 -34.52 9.80 -27.16
C MET A 150 -34.09 10.04 -25.72
N GLU A 151 -34.90 10.72 -24.92
CA GLU A 151 -34.64 10.93 -23.48
C GLU A 151 -34.57 9.59 -22.73
N ASN A 152 -35.51 8.67 -22.99
CA ASN A 152 -35.51 7.34 -22.38
C ASN A 152 -34.26 6.54 -22.78
N LYS A 153 -33.89 6.51 -24.07
CA LYS A 153 -32.65 5.82 -24.52
C LYS A 153 -31.40 6.44 -23.91
N MET A 154 -31.37 7.75 -23.78
CA MET A 154 -30.23 8.46 -23.18
C MET A 154 -30.12 8.13 -21.69
N GLN A 155 -31.25 8.08 -20.97
CA GLN A 155 -31.30 7.68 -19.57
C GLN A 155 -30.85 6.23 -19.37
N ASP A 156 -31.26 5.30 -20.24
CA ASP A 156 -30.82 3.90 -20.20
C ASP A 156 -29.31 3.79 -20.42
N MET A 157 -28.75 4.51 -21.40
CA MET A 157 -27.29 4.55 -21.62
C MET A 157 -26.54 5.12 -20.42
N PHE A 158 -27.06 6.17 -19.77
CA PHE A 158 -26.44 6.73 -18.56
C PHE A 158 -26.47 5.74 -17.39
N GLN A 159 -27.56 4.97 -17.22
CA GLN A 159 -27.62 3.93 -16.20
C GLN A 159 -26.62 2.79 -16.46
N GLU A 160 -26.46 2.35 -17.71
CA GLU A 160 -25.46 1.35 -18.07
C GLU A 160 -24.03 1.84 -17.86
N LEU A 161 -23.74 3.10 -18.21
CA LEU A 161 -22.44 3.72 -17.97
C LEU A 161 -22.13 3.81 -16.47
N ASN A 162 -23.09 4.24 -15.66
CA ASN A 162 -22.92 4.30 -14.21
C ASN A 162 -22.63 2.91 -13.61
N LYS A 163 -23.37 1.87 -14.04
CA LYS A 163 -23.10 0.48 -13.61
C LYS A 163 -21.70 -0.01 -14.01
N LYS A 164 -21.20 0.39 -15.19
CA LYS A 164 -19.84 0.05 -15.63
C LYS A 164 -18.78 0.79 -14.78
N ILE A 165 -19.00 2.07 -14.49
CA ILE A 165 -18.10 2.86 -13.64
C ILE A 165 -18.03 2.27 -12.23
N GLU A 166 -19.16 1.90 -11.63
CA GLU A 166 -19.19 1.26 -10.31
C GLU A 166 -18.39 -0.06 -10.29
N LYS A 167 -18.55 -0.90 -11.31
CA LYS A 167 -17.77 -2.15 -11.42
C LYS A 167 -16.27 -1.90 -11.53
N VAL A 168 -15.86 -0.95 -12.37
CA VAL A 168 -14.43 -0.58 -12.52
C VAL A 168 -13.86 -0.04 -11.21
N GLN A 169 -14.63 0.77 -10.47
CA GLN A 169 -14.21 1.26 -9.15
C GLN A 169 -14.09 0.14 -8.12
N GLU A 170 -14.98 -0.86 -8.15
CA GLU A 170 -14.92 -2.00 -7.24
C GLU A 170 -13.74 -2.93 -7.58
N GLU A 171 -13.46 -3.15 -8.87
CA GLU A 171 -12.29 -3.89 -9.34
C GLU A 171 -10.98 -3.19 -8.96
N SER A 172 -10.90 -1.86 -9.15
CA SER A 172 -9.74 -1.06 -8.72
C SER A 172 -9.49 -1.15 -7.22
N LYS A 173 -10.53 -1.14 -6.38
CA LYS A 173 -10.35 -1.32 -4.92
C LYS A 173 -9.81 -2.70 -4.56
N LYS A 174 -10.27 -3.76 -5.26
CA LYS A 174 -9.75 -5.13 -5.05
C LYS A 174 -8.29 -5.24 -5.48
N GLU A 175 -7.90 -4.54 -6.54
CA GLU A 175 -6.51 -4.49 -7.02
C GLU A 175 -5.60 -3.76 -6.01
N ASP A 176 -6.05 -2.63 -5.46
CA ASP A 176 -5.33 -1.92 -4.39
C ASP A 176 -5.18 -2.79 -3.13
N GLU A 177 -6.23 -3.54 -2.73
CA GLU A 177 -6.17 -4.49 -1.61
C GLU A 177 -5.17 -5.63 -1.89
N LEU A 178 -5.15 -6.17 -3.11
CA LEU A 178 -4.19 -7.21 -3.51
C LEU A 178 -2.74 -6.72 -3.44
N TYR A 179 -2.49 -5.48 -3.89
CA TYR A 179 -1.16 -4.87 -3.80
C TYR A 179 -0.67 -4.76 -2.35
N LEU A 180 -1.55 -4.33 -1.43
CA LEU A 180 -1.23 -4.27 0.00
C LEU A 180 -0.97 -5.67 0.60
N TYR A 181 -1.74 -6.69 0.18
CA TYR A 181 -1.49 -8.07 0.61
C TYR A 181 -0.15 -8.61 0.09
N GLU A 182 0.21 -8.28 -1.15
CA GLU A 182 1.49 -8.69 -1.75
C GLU A 182 2.68 -8.03 -1.05
N GLU A 183 2.59 -6.72 -0.76
CA GLU A 183 3.59 -6.01 0.04
C GLU A 183 3.74 -6.64 1.43
N ARG A 184 2.62 -6.98 2.08
CA ARG A 184 2.64 -7.64 3.39
C ARG A 184 3.24 -9.06 3.34
N ILE A 185 3.00 -9.81 2.26
CA ILE A 185 3.62 -11.13 2.05
C ILE A 185 5.13 -10.98 1.91
N ASN A 186 5.59 -10.03 1.11
CA ASN A 186 7.02 -9.77 0.91
C ASN A 186 7.72 -9.39 2.22
N GLU A 187 7.09 -8.54 3.06
CA GLU A 187 7.60 -8.23 4.41
C GLU A 187 7.74 -9.49 5.27
N MET A 188 6.72 -10.35 5.28
CA MET A 188 6.74 -11.60 6.04
C MET A 188 7.80 -12.58 5.53
N GLU A 189 8.05 -12.63 4.22
CA GLU A 189 9.11 -13.46 3.64
C GLU A 189 10.51 -13.00 4.05
N ILE A 190 10.73 -11.68 4.12
CA ILE A 190 11.99 -11.11 4.62
C ILE A 190 12.16 -11.43 6.11
N GLU A 191 11.12 -11.24 6.93
CA GLU A 191 11.18 -11.58 8.37
C GLU A 191 11.43 -13.07 8.60
N LEU A 192 10.87 -13.95 7.77
CA LEU A 192 11.12 -15.39 7.82
C LEU A 192 12.56 -15.73 7.45
N ALA A 193 13.11 -15.09 6.41
CA ALA A 193 14.51 -15.28 6.03
C ALA A 193 15.47 -14.85 7.16
N ASP A 194 15.22 -13.71 7.80
CA ASP A 194 16.00 -13.23 8.94
C ASP A 194 15.92 -14.19 10.14
N LYS A 195 14.73 -14.74 10.43
CA LYS A 195 14.56 -15.74 11.49
C LYS A 195 15.27 -17.06 11.16
N ASP A 196 15.30 -17.47 9.89
CA ASP A 196 16.04 -18.64 9.44
C ASP A 196 17.56 -18.44 9.56
N GLU A 197 18.07 -17.24 9.28
CA GLU A 197 19.46 -16.86 9.52
C GLU A 197 19.80 -16.97 11.02
N GLN A 198 18.98 -16.37 11.90
CA GLN A 198 19.14 -16.44 13.35
C GLN A 198 19.09 -17.88 13.87
N LEU A 199 18.20 -18.71 13.33
CA LEU A 199 18.13 -20.13 13.69
C LEU A 199 19.40 -20.89 13.28
N LYS A 200 20.03 -20.56 12.14
CA LYS A 200 21.31 -21.16 11.74
C LYS A 200 22.43 -20.75 12.67
N GLU A 201 22.47 -19.48 13.09
CA GLU A 201 23.47 -18.99 14.06
C GLU A 201 23.31 -19.68 15.41
N LEU A 202 22.10 -19.73 15.96
CA LEU A 202 21.81 -20.42 17.22
C LEU A 202 22.15 -21.92 17.16
N LYS A 203 21.90 -22.58 16.03
CA LYS A 203 22.31 -23.98 15.83
C LYS A 203 23.84 -24.13 15.87
N LYS A 204 24.60 -23.25 15.20
CA LYS A 204 26.06 -23.27 15.26
C LYS A 204 26.57 -23.04 16.68
N GLU A 205 26.04 -22.04 17.37
CA GLU A 205 26.41 -21.78 18.77
C GLU A 205 26.10 -22.98 19.67
N SER A 206 24.93 -23.60 19.50
CA SER A 206 24.56 -24.81 20.24
C SER A 206 25.54 -25.96 19.98
N GLU A 207 25.96 -26.19 18.73
CA GLU A 207 26.94 -27.21 18.39
C GLU A 207 28.32 -26.93 19.01
N GLU A 208 28.75 -25.66 19.06
CA GLU A 208 29.98 -25.26 19.73
C GLU A 208 29.91 -25.49 21.24
N TRP A 209 28.77 -25.19 21.87
CA TRP A 209 28.54 -25.47 23.28
C TRP A 209 28.59 -26.96 23.58
N TYR A 210 27.94 -27.80 22.77
CA TYR A 210 28.01 -29.26 22.91
C TYR A 210 29.45 -29.79 22.79
N LYS A 211 30.26 -29.25 21.88
CA LYS A 211 31.69 -29.60 21.77
C LYS A 211 32.46 -29.21 23.03
N LYS A 212 32.28 -27.99 23.53
CA LYS A 212 32.93 -27.51 24.76
C LYS A 212 32.51 -28.33 25.99
N GLU A 213 31.23 -28.66 26.10
CA GLU A 213 30.69 -29.49 27.18
C GLU A 213 31.29 -30.90 27.12
N SER A 214 31.35 -31.51 25.94
CA SER A 214 31.97 -32.83 25.74
C SER A 214 33.45 -32.84 26.13
N GLU A 215 34.21 -31.79 25.77
CA GLU A 215 35.61 -31.64 26.18
C GLU A 215 35.76 -31.50 27.71
N LEU A 216 34.88 -30.74 28.35
CA LEU A 216 34.89 -30.55 29.80
C LEU A 216 34.58 -31.87 30.51
N ILE A 217 33.57 -32.61 30.07
CA ILE A 217 33.23 -33.94 30.59
C ILE A 217 34.46 -34.86 30.48
N TRP A 218 35.10 -34.93 29.32
CA TRP A 218 36.31 -35.76 29.14
C TRP A 218 37.46 -35.35 30.08
N ARG A 219 37.67 -34.04 30.29
CA ARG A 219 38.69 -33.54 31.24
C ARG A 219 38.34 -33.92 32.68
N MET A 220 37.07 -33.85 33.07
CA MET A 220 36.61 -34.25 34.39
C MET A 220 36.81 -35.75 34.61
N GLU A 221 36.41 -36.60 33.65
CA GLU A 221 36.60 -38.05 33.73
C GLU A 221 38.09 -38.42 33.89
N LYS A 222 38.98 -37.76 33.13
CA LYS A 222 40.43 -37.96 33.26
C LYS A 222 40.95 -37.57 34.65
N LYS A 223 40.43 -36.48 35.22
CA LYS A 223 40.80 -36.03 36.57
C LYS A 223 40.24 -36.92 37.66
N ASP A 224 39.03 -37.45 37.49
CA ASP A 224 38.46 -38.44 38.40
C ASP A 224 39.24 -39.75 38.38
N GLU A 225 39.70 -40.19 37.21
CA GLU A 225 40.55 -41.39 37.11
C GLU A 225 41.92 -41.16 37.76
N GLU A 226 42.53 -39.98 37.57
CA GLU A 226 43.75 -39.57 38.25
C GLU A 226 43.56 -39.56 39.78
N LYS A 227 42.44 -39.01 40.26
CA LYS A 227 42.07 -38.99 41.68
C LYS A 227 41.89 -40.40 42.24
N LYS A 228 41.20 -41.30 41.51
CA LYS A 228 41.06 -42.72 41.89
C LYS A 228 42.41 -43.41 41.98
N ARG A 229 43.33 -43.14 41.04
CA ARG A 229 44.69 -43.69 41.06
C ARG A 229 45.48 -43.20 42.27
N LEU A 230 45.46 -41.89 42.54
CA LEU A 230 46.13 -41.30 43.70
C LEU A 230 45.55 -41.84 45.02
N SER A 231 44.23 -41.99 45.09
CA SER A 231 43.56 -42.56 46.27
C SER A 231 43.98 -44.01 46.54
N ARG A 232 44.11 -44.84 45.49
CA ARG A 232 44.66 -46.20 45.60
C ARG A 232 46.09 -46.21 46.11
N ASN A 233 46.97 -45.39 45.51
CA ASN A 233 48.37 -45.28 45.93
C ASN A 233 48.50 -44.82 47.38
N LEU A 234 47.64 -43.90 47.82
CA LEU A 234 47.64 -43.43 49.22
C LEU A 234 47.23 -44.56 50.18
N GLN A 235 46.21 -45.35 49.83
CA GLN A 235 45.81 -46.51 50.62
C GLN A 235 46.92 -47.57 50.70
N GLU A 236 47.61 -47.83 49.59
CA GLU A 236 48.76 -48.75 49.55
C GLU A 236 49.91 -48.24 50.42
N PHE A 237 50.22 -46.94 50.35
CA PHE A 237 51.26 -46.32 51.18
C PHE A 237 50.91 -46.38 52.67
N GLN A 238 49.65 -46.09 53.04
CA GLN A 238 49.18 -46.23 54.42
C GLN A 238 49.27 -47.68 54.91
N ALA A 239 48.87 -48.65 54.07
CA ALA A 239 48.97 -50.07 54.40
C ALA A 239 50.43 -50.52 54.57
N PHE A 240 51.35 -50.01 53.74
CA PHE A 240 52.78 -50.21 53.88
C PHE A 240 53.30 -49.65 55.21
N HIS A 241 52.95 -48.41 55.55
CA HIS A 241 53.38 -47.77 56.80
C HIS A 241 52.87 -48.52 58.03
N VAL A 242 51.63 -49.02 58.02
CA VAL A 242 51.10 -49.85 59.12
C VAL A 242 51.88 -51.16 59.27
N LYS A 243 52.23 -51.81 58.15
CA LYS A 243 53.05 -53.03 58.17
C LYS A 243 54.46 -52.75 58.69
N ASP A 244 55.07 -51.64 58.28
CA ASP A 244 56.41 -51.24 58.68
C ASP A 244 56.46 -50.89 60.18
N GLU A 245 55.51 -50.07 60.66
CA GLU A 245 55.33 -49.80 62.10
C GLU A 245 55.16 -51.09 62.92
N LYS A 246 54.37 -52.05 62.42
CA LYS A 246 54.19 -53.34 63.09
C LYS A 246 55.50 -54.12 63.18
N LYS A 247 56.30 -54.15 62.10
CA LYS A 247 57.63 -54.78 62.10
C LYS A 247 58.58 -54.07 63.07
N LYS A 248 58.60 -52.74 63.06
CA LYS A 248 59.42 -51.93 63.97
C LYS A 248 59.09 -52.23 65.43
N ARG A 249 57.79 -52.30 65.79
CA ARG A 249 57.36 -52.69 67.15
C ARG A 249 57.76 -54.11 67.52
N GLN A 250 57.72 -55.05 66.58
CA GLN A 250 58.18 -56.42 66.83
C GLN A 250 59.69 -56.47 67.09
N ILE A 251 60.48 -55.76 66.28
CA ILE A 251 61.93 -55.65 66.46
C ILE A 251 62.25 -54.96 67.80
N GLU A 252 61.60 -53.84 68.09
CA GLU A 252 61.80 -53.10 69.35
C GLU A 252 61.45 -53.96 70.57
N LYS A 253 60.36 -54.73 70.51
CA LYS A 253 60.00 -55.67 71.57
C LYS A 253 61.06 -56.76 71.73
N GLY A 254 61.52 -57.36 70.64
CA GLY A 254 62.59 -58.37 70.67
C GLY A 254 63.88 -57.83 71.29
N LEU A 255 64.31 -56.63 70.89
CA LEU A 255 65.49 -55.97 71.46
C LEU A 255 65.32 -55.63 72.95
N ARG A 256 64.11 -55.23 73.39
CA ARG A 256 63.82 -54.99 74.81
C ARG A 256 63.88 -56.29 75.62
N ASP A 257 63.30 -57.37 75.11
CA ASP A 257 63.31 -58.68 75.77
C ASP A 257 64.76 -59.22 75.87
N GLU A 258 65.57 -59.07 74.81
CA GLU A 258 67.01 -59.39 74.82
C GLU A 258 67.80 -58.52 75.82
N LEU A 259 67.49 -57.22 75.89
CA LEU A 259 68.13 -56.32 76.85
C LEU A 259 67.82 -56.74 78.28
N VAL A 260 66.57 -57.07 78.60
CA VAL A 260 66.19 -57.56 79.94
C VAL A 260 66.92 -58.88 80.27
N ASN A 261 66.95 -59.83 79.33
CA ASN A 261 67.67 -61.09 79.54
C ASN A 261 69.17 -60.86 79.79
N SER A 262 69.80 -59.99 79.02
CA SER A 262 71.23 -59.66 79.21
C SER A 262 71.49 -58.87 80.50
N GLU A 263 70.59 -57.98 80.93
CA GLU A 263 70.66 -57.32 82.24
C GLU A 263 70.55 -58.34 83.39
N GLU A 264 69.66 -59.33 83.28
CA GLU A 264 69.54 -60.42 84.26
C GLU A 264 70.78 -61.33 84.28
N GLU A 265 71.38 -61.61 83.13
CA GLU A 265 72.67 -62.33 83.05
C GLU A 265 73.79 -61.55 83.71
N VAL A 266 73.92 -60.25 83.44
CA VAL A 266 74.92 -59.38 84.09
C VAL A 266 74.72 -59.36 85.60
N LYS A 267 73.48 -59.23 86.10
CA LYS A 267 73.18 -59.32 87.54
C LYS A 267 73.60 -60.66 88.13
N ARG A 268 73.33 -61.77 87.44
CA ARG A 268 73.73 -63.12 87.88
C ARG A 268 75.26 -63.27 87.93
N VAL A 269 75.99 -62.72 86.96
CA VAL A 269 77.45 -62.73 86.95
C VAL A 269 78.01 -61.85 88.07
N LEU A 270 77.48 -60.65 88.27
CA LEU A 270 77.87 -59.76 89.37
C LEU A 270 77.68 -60.43 90.73
N ALA A 271 76.53 -61.06 90.98
CA ALA A 271 76.29 -61.80 92.22
C ALA A 271 77.28 -62.96 92.44
N ARG A 272 77.69 -63.65 91.35
CA ARG A 272 78.74 -64.68 91.43
C ARG A 272 80.11 -64.09 91.74
N MET A 273 80.42 -62.90 91.22
CA MET A 273 81.65 -62.20 91.51
C MET A 273 81.69 -61.74 92.97
N GLU A 274 80.60 -61.20 93.51
CA GLU A 274 80.50 -60.82 94.93
C GLU A 274 80.76 -62.01 95.86
N VAL A 275 80.16 -63.17 95.58
CA VAL A 275 80.42 -64.42 96.34
C VAL A 275 81.88 -64.87 96.18
N MET A 276 82.46 -64.71 95.00
CA MET A 276 83.85 -65.06 94.75
C MET A 276 84.82 -64.13 95.49
N GLU A 277 84.53 -62.82 95.53
CA GLU A 277 85.27 -61.83 96.31
C GLU A 277 85.21 -62.16 97.81
N GLU A 278 84.03 -62.51 98.34
CA GLU A 278 83.87 -62.96 99.73
C GLU A 278 84.67 -64.24 100.01
N CYS A 279 84.68 -65.20 99.08
CA CYS A 279 85.53 -66.39 99.16
C CYS A 279 87.03 -66.04 99.20
N PHE A 280 87.49 -65.13 98.34
CA PHE A 280 88.88 -64.69 98.33
C PHE A 280 89.25 -63.96 99.61
N GLU A 281 88.40 -63.06 100.12
CA GLU A 281 88.60 -62.38 101.40
C GLU A 281 88.74 -63.37 102.56
N ASN A 282 87.90 -64.42 102.59
CA ASN A 282 88.01 -65.47 103.59
C ASN A 282 89.32 -66.26 103.46
N ILE A 283 89.74 -66.61 102.25
CA ILE A 283 91.04 -67.26 102.00
C ILE A 283 92.20 -66.37 102.45
N PHE A 284 92.17 -65.06 102.15
CA PHE A 284 93.19 -64.12 102.59
C PHE A 284 93.24 -64.00 104.12
N ARG A 285 92.07 -64.01 104.78
CA ARG A 285 91.98 -64.00 106.23
C ARG A 285 92.56 -65.28 106.85
N GLU A 286 92.18 -66.45 106.33
CA GLU A 286 92.74 -67.73 106.78
C GLU A 286 94.26 -67.80 106.56
N MET A 287 94.76 -67.32 105.42
CA MET A 287 96.20 -67.24 105.16
C MET A 287 96.90 -66.32 106.15
N ALA A 288 96.34 -65.15 106.45
CA ALA A 288 96.90 -64.23 107.44
C ALA A 288 96.91 -64.83 108.86
N GLU A 289 95.87 -65.56 109.24
CA GLU A 289 95.81 -66.30 110.50
C GLU A 289 96.85 -67.40 110.57
N LYS A 290 96.97 -68.24 109.54
CA LYS A 290 98.00 -69.28 109.45
C LYS A 290 99.40 -68.70 109.46
N GLN A 291 99.63 -67.57 108.77
CA GLN A 291 100.92 -66.90 108.76
C GLN A 291 101.28 -66.40 110.17
N LYS A 292 100.30 -65.89 110.92
CA LYS A 292 100.47 -65.48 112.32
C LYS A 292 100.70 -66.68 113.26
N GLU A 293 100.03 -67.80 113.02
CA GLU A 293 100.23 -69.06 113.74
C GLU A 293 101.64 -69.59 113.50
N VAL A 294 102.07 -69.66 112.24
CA VAL A 294 103.44 -70.03 111.86
C VAL A 294 104.46 -69.06 112.47
N GLU A 295 104.21 -67.75 112.49
CA GLU A 295 105.08 -66.79 113.18
C GLU A 295 105.17 -67.05 114.69
N ASN A 296 104.06 -67.37 115.35
CA ASN A 296 104.04 -67.71 116.77
C ASN A 296 104.77 -69.03 117.06
N GLU A 297 104.57 -70.06 116.23
CA GLU A 297 105.30 -71.31 116.30
C GLU A 297 106.80 -71.07 116.07
N LEU A 298 107.18 -70.23 115.11
CA LEU A 298 108.57 -69.84 114.88
C LEU A 298 109.17 -69.09 116.07
N VAL A 299 108.39 -68.26 116.76
CA VAL A 299 108.80 -67.63 118.02
C VAL A 299 108.95 -68.68 119.13
N GLY A 300 108.07 -69.67 119.19
CA GLY A 300 108.16 -70.83 120.09
C GLY A 300 109.42 -71.65 119.85
N VAL A 301 109.64 -72.10 118.62
CA VAL A 301 110.85 -72.81 118.18
C VAL A 301 112.10 -71.96 118.42
N LYS A 302 112.06 -70.64 118.19
CA LYS A 302 113.20 -69.77 118.53
C LYS A 302 113.49 -69.74 120.03
N LYS A 303 112.46 -69.76 120.90
CA LYS A 303 112.65 -69.86 122.34
C LYS A 303 113.21 -71.21 122.76
N GLU A 304 112.66 -72.30 122.24
CA GLU A 304 113.18 -73.65 122.49
C GLU A 304 114.62 -73.80 122.00
N LEU A 305 114.94 -73.22 120.84
CA LEU A 305 116.30 -73.22 120.28
C LEU A 305 117.27 -72.36 121.09
N GLU A 306 116.81 -71.25 121.67
CA GLU A 306 117.56 -70.45 122.66
C GLU A 306 117.78 -71.21 123.96
N GLU A 307 116.78 -71.91 124.49
CA GLU A 307 116.89 -72.76 125.69
C GLU A 307 117.82 -73.94 125.45
N ALA A 308 117.67 -74.64 124.32
CA ALA A 308 118.57 -75.72 123.90
C ALA A 308 120.00 -75.20 123.70
N LYS A 309 120.20 -73.98 123.16
CA LYS A 309 121.53 -73.35 123.10
C LYS A 309 122.09 -73.07 124.49
N LYS A 310 121.25 -72.63 125.42
CA LYS A 310 121.64 -72.36 126.81
C LYS A 310 122.01 -73.63 127.56
N GLU A 311 121.30 -74.72 127.33
CA GLU A 311 121.64 -76.04 127.90
C GLU A 311 122.92 -76.62 127.28
N ARG A 312 123.08 -76.51 125.95
CA ARG A 312 124.31 -76.97 125.27
C ARG A 312 125.56 -76.18 125.67
N SER A 313 125.42 -74.93 126.10
CA SER A 313 126.54 -74.12 126.61
C SER A 313 127.05 -74.51 128.00
N LYS A 314 126.44 -75.49 128.68
CA LYS A 314 126.86 -75.95 130.01
C LYS A 314 127.60 -77.30 130.03
N GLU A 315 127.75 -78.01 128.91
CA GLU A 315 128.26 -79.39 128.94
C GLU A 315 129.42 -79.76 128.00
N GLU A 316 130.02 -78.86 127.22
CA GLU A 316 131.12 -79.26 126.32
C GLU A 316 132.41 -78.43 126.51
N GLU A 317 133.04 -78.62 127.68
CA GLU A 317 134.50 -78.69 127.82
C GLU A 317 134.96 -80.13 127.43
N SER A 318 135.35 -80.37 126.17
CA SER A 318 136.40 -81.33 125.72
C SER A 318 136.21 -81.82 124.27
N GLY A 319 137.26 -81.66 123.44
CA GLY A 319 137.44 -82.32 122.13
C GLY A 319 136.77 -81.60 120.95
N ASP A 320 137.48 -80.87 120.07
CA ASP A 320 138.49 -81.24 119.06
C ASP A 320 137.91 -81.91 117.79
N SER A 321 138.47 -81.53 116.62
CA SER A 321 138.23 -82.03 115.25
C SER A 321 137.05 -81.40 114.47
N SER A 322 137.28 -80.47 113.52
CA SER A 322 137.83 -80.59 112.15
C SER A 322 136.79 -80.96 111.08
N PHE A 323 136.94 -80.33 109.89
CA PHE A 323 136.44 -80.76 108.56
C PHE A 323 134.93 -80.54 108.27
N ASP A 324 134.42 -80.19 107.09
CA ASP A 324 134.88 -79.65 105.78
C ASP A 324 133.59 -79.19 105.05
N GLN A 325 133.60 -78.10 104.27
CA GLN A 325 133.49 -78.07 102.80
C GLN A 325 132.69 -79.20 102.10
N LEU A 326 131.67 -78.78 101.32
CA LEU A 326 131.19 -79.28 100.00
C LEU A 326 129.80 -78.63 99.77
N GLU A 327 129.56 -77.73 98.83
CA GLU A 327 129.51 -77.88 97.35
C GLU A 327 128.66 -79.06 96.87
N GLU A 328 127.53 -78.74 96.21
CA GLU A 328 126.89 -79.37 95.03
C GLU A 328 125.43 -78.84 94.93
N HIS A 329 125.01 -78.10 93.91
CA HIS A 329 124.71 -78.41 92.49
C HIS A 329 123.21 -78.74 92.23
N GLU A 330 122.70 -78.20 91.11
CA GLU A 330 121.44 -78.50 90.37
C GLU A 330 120.13 -77.92 90.97
N ASP A 331 119.28 -77.14 90.30
CA ASP A 331 119.07 -76.76 88.87
C ASP A 331 118.52 -75.32 88.75
#